data_AF-A0AAD7W6L7-F1
#
_entry.id   AF-A0AAD7W6L7-F1
#
_cell.length_a   1.000
_cell.length_b   1.000
_cell.length_c   1.000
_cell.angle_alpha   90.00
_cell.angle_beta   90.00
_cell.angle_gamma   90.00
#
_symmetry.space_group_name_H-M   'P 1'
#
loop_
_entity.id
_entity.type
_entity.pdbx_description
1 polymer ?
#
loop_
_entity_poly.entity_id
_entity_poly.type
_entity_poly.pdbx_seq_one_letter_code
_entity_poly.pdbx_strand_id
1 'polypeptide(L)'
;MAIPMTESHRRFLQTMMNGGIMEFSKAKILHRNCCEDQSAHAQLDEFIDVINTQLQPMFMQIRKGMSEDDGLQYYALVNMAETDVTRMSSDYADNELELFRKTMDLIVDSENGTASSTDILNCADSLQTKKMKKKEVEHVLNRLVQDKWLNEKRGDYAMSTRCIIEMEQYIRNVYQDLVKSCYICHSLAFQSQSCENPGCGIKVHLPCVARYFKSHTDPQCPACKDYWPHEIPVFPAQSPSQSTSSKENTAPTPSASHSRRKRK
;
A
#
# COMPACT_ATOMS: atom_id res chain seq x y z
N MET A 1 15.70 -23.27 -13.43
CA MET A 1 16.10 -22.37 -14.53
C MET A 1 15.14 -21.20 -14.51
N ALA A 2 15.62 -19.95 -14.50
CA ALA A 2 14.74 -18.79 -14.52
C ALA A 2 14.00 -18.74 -15.86
N ILE A 3 12.68 -18.51 -15.82
CA ILE A 3 11.89 -18.32 -17.04
C ILE A 3 12.39 -17.03 -17.72
N PRO A 4 12.74 -17.07 -19.01
CA PRO A 4 13.25 -15.90 -19.71
C PRO A 4 12.12 -14.88 -19.94
N MET A 5 12.47 -13.59 -19.90
CA MET A 5 11.55 -12.50 -20.21
C MET A 5 11.16 -12.50 -21.69
N THR A 6 9.88 -12.67 -21.99
CA THR A 6 9.33 -12.57 -23.36
C THR A 6 9.00 -11.13 -23.75
N GLU A 7 8.69 -10.90 -25.03
CA GLU A 7 8.25 -9.59 -25.51
C GLU A 7 6.97 -9.09 -24.81
N SER A 8 6.06 -10.00 -24.47
CA SER A 8 4.85 -9.70 -23.68
C SER A 8 5.19 -9.06 -22.33
N HIS A 9 6.21 -9.57 -21.64
CA HIS A 9 6.67 -9.01 -20.37
C HIS A 9 7.28 -7.61 -20.57
N ARG A 10 8.04 -7.39 -21.66
CA ARG A 10 8.65 -6.09 -21.98
C ARG A 10 7.59 -5.04 -22.27
N ARG A 11 6.59 -5.36 -23.09
CA ARG A 11 5.45 -4.49 -23.40
C ARG A 11 4.63 -4.13 -22.16
N PHE A 12 4.40 -5.10 -21.28
CA PHE A 12 3.74 -4.86 -19.99
C PHE A 12 4.52 -3.86 -19.14
N LEU A 13 5.82 -4.09 -18.95
CA LEU A 13 6.69 -3.21 -18.16
C LEU A 13 6.77 -1.80 -18.73
N GLN A 14 6.94 -1.65 -20.05
CA GLN A 14 6.97 -0.35 -20.73
C GLN A 14 5.69 0.45 -20.48
N THR A 15 4.53 -0.21 -20.55
CA THR A 15 3.24 0.44 -20.30
C THR A 15 3.12 0.90 -18.85
N MET A 16 3.59 0.09 -17.89
CA MET A 16 3.60 0.50 -16.48
C MET A 16 4.52 1.68 -16.19
N MET A 17 5.70 1.73 -16.81
CA MET A 17 6.67 2.81 -16.59
C MET A 17 6.11 4.19 -16.96
N ASN A 18 5.21 4.27 -17.95
CA ASN A 18 4.59 5.54 -18.36
C ASN A 18 3.52 6.05 -17.37
N GLY A 19 2.90 5.17 -16.59
CA GLY A 19 1.77 5.51 -15.72
C GLY A 19 2.11 5.82 -14.26
N GLY A 20 3.34 5.54 -13.83
CA GLY A 20 3.78 5.65 -12.43
C GLY A 20 3.17 4.58 -11.51
N ILE A 21 1.85 4.41 -11.56
CA ILE A 21 1.06 3.42 -10.82
C ILE A 21 -0.07 2.89 -11.71
N MET A 22 -0.45 1.63 -11.53
CA MET A 22 -1.48 0.95 -12.32
C MET A 22 -2.45 0.18 -11.44
N GLU A 23 -3.75 0.40 -11.62
CA GLU A 23 -4.79 -0.34 -10.93
C GLU A 23 -4.77 -1.83 -11.32
N PHE A 24 -5.05 -2.72 -10.38
CA PHE A 24 -5.06 -4.18 -10.57
C PHE A 24 -5.98 -4.65 -11.71
N SER A 25 -7.16 -4.03 -11.85
CA SER A 25 -8.11 -4.37 -12.93
C SER A 25 -7.50 -4.05 -14.31
N LYS A 26 -6.85 -2.90 -14.44
CA LYS A 26 -6.13 -2.45 -15.64
C LYS A 26 -4.91 -3.32 -15.93
N ALA A 27 -4.16 -3.70 -14.90
CA ALA A 27 -3.03 -4.63 -15.03
C ALA A 27 -3.48 -5.99 -15.56
N LYS A 28 -4.63 -6.52 -15.11
CA LYS A 28 -5.20 -7.76 -15.66
C LYS A 28 -5.56 -7.64 -17.14
N ILE A 29 -6.18 -6.52 -17.53
CA ILE A 29 -6.55 -6.27 -18.93
C ILE A 29 -5.27 -6.17 -19.78
N LEU A 30 -4.28 -5.41 -19.33
CA LEU A 30 -3.00 -5.25 -20.01
C LEU A 30 -2.29 -6.60 -20.18
N HIS A 31 -2.21 -7.40 -19.12
CA HIS A 31 -1.62 -8.74 -19.17
C HIS A 31 -2.31 -9.63 -20.23
N ARG A 32 -3.65 -9.61 -20.29
CA ARG A 32 -4.41 -10.33 -21.32
C ARG A 32 -4.06 -9.84 -22.73
N ASN A 33 -3.97 -8.52 -22.93
CA ASN A 33 -3.63 -7.91 -24.22
C ASN A 33 -2.17 -8.12 -24.62
N CYS A 34 -1.26 -8.38 -23.67
CA CYS A 34 0.14 -8.68 -23.98
C CYS A 34 0.35 -10.15 -24.37
N CYS A 35 -0.53 -11.06 -23.96
CA CYS A 35 -0.37 -12.52 -24.11
C CYS A 35 -1.22 -13.13 -25.24
N GLU A 36 -1.53 -12.36 -26.29
CA GLU A 36 -2.56 -12.59 -27.33
C GLU A 36 -2.66 -14.02 -27.93
N ASP A 37 -1.64 -14.90 -27.86
CA ASP A 37 -1.69 -16.20 -28.56
C ASP A 37 -0.84 -17.36 -27.97
N GLN A 38 -0.42 -17.33 -26.69
CA GLN A 38 0.40 -18.43 -26.14
C GLN A 38 -0.18 -19.09 -24.88
N SER A 39 -0.32 -20.41 -25.01
CA SER A 39 -0.75 -21.39 -24.02
C SER A 39 0.10 -21.36 -22.74
N ALA A 40 -0.27 -20.47 -21.83
CA ALA A 40 -0.34 -20.69 -20.39
C ALA A 40 -0.87 -19.38 -19.79
N HIS A 41 -2.11 -19.37 -19.32
CA HIS A 41 -2.62 -18.31 -18.46
C HIS A 41 -1.87 -18.36 -17.13
N ALA A 42 -0.61 -17.93 -17.11
CA ALA A 42 0.08 -17.62 -15.88
C ALA A 42 -0.81 -16.64 -15.13
N GLN A 43 -1.03 -16.89 -13.84
CA GLN A 43 -1.73 -15.92 -13.03
C GLN A 43 -0.92 -14.61 -13.09
N LEU A 44 -1.59 -13.45 -13.08
CA LEU A 44 -0.92 -12.15 -13.19
C LEU A 44 0.26 -12.04 -12.21
N ASP A 45 0.14 -12.62 -11.02
CA ASP A 45 1.19 -12.63 -10.01
C ASP A 45 2.41 -13.46 -10.47
N GLU A 46 2.22 -14.66 -11.05
CA GLU A 46 3.32 -15.46 -11.64
C GLU A 46 4.01 -14.74 -12.80
N PHE A 47 3.24 -14.04 -13.64
CA PHE A 47 3.77 -13.23 -14.74
C PHE A 47 4.63 -12.06 -14.21
N ILE A 48 4.18 -11.40 -13.13
CA ILE A 48 4.93 -10.35 -12.46
C ILE A 48 6.18 -10.91 -11.79
N ASP A 49 6.14 -12.11 -11.21
CA ASP A 49 7.30 -12.75 -10.59
C ASP A 49 8.43 -13.04 -11.59
N VAL A 50 8.08 -13.41 -12.83
CA VAL A 50 9.05 -13.53 -13.93
C VAL A 50 9.71 -12.18 -14.22
N ILE A 51 8.93 -11.10 -14.29
CA ILE A 51 9.49 -9.74 -14.48
C ILE A 51 10.41 -9.38 -13.31
N ASN A 52 9.93 -9.53 -12.08
CA ASN A 52 10.67 -9.16 -10.87
C ASN A 52 12.01 -9.91 -10.78
N THR A 53 12.04 -11.20 -11.10
CA THR A 53 13.28 -12.00 -11.13
C THR A 53 14.33 -11.38 -12.06
N GLN A 54 13.89 -10.84 -13.20
CA GLN A 54 14.77 -10.22 -14.20
C GLN A 54 15.13 -8.77 -13.84
N LEU A 55 14.31 -8.09 -13.03
CA LEU A 55 14.57 -6.73 -12.54
C LEU A 55 15.47 -6.69 -11.29
N GLN A 56 15.58 -7.81 -10.54
CA GLN A 56 16.42 -7.91 -9.34
C GLN A 56 17.85 -7.37 -9.50
N PRO A 57 18.61 -7.67 -10.59
CA PRO A 57 19.97 -7.16 -10.76
C PRO A 57 20.07 -5.63 -10.87
N MET A 58 18.96 -4.97 -11.20
CA MET A 58 18.85 -3.51 -11.28
C MET A 58 18.26 -2.91 -10.00
N PHE A 59 18.05 -3.72 -8.96
CA PHE A 59 17.35 -3.34 -7.73
C PHE A 59 15.95 -2.78 -8.01
N MET A 60 15.28 -3.23 -9.06
CA MET A 60 13.92 -2.81 -9.38
C MET A 60 12.93 -3.95 -9.14
N GLN A 61 11.71 -3.63 -8.74
CA GLN A 61 10.62 -4.61 -8.73
C GLN A 61 9.25 -3.95 -8.83
N ILE A 62 8.31 -4.67 -9.43
CA ILE A 62 6.89 -4.37 -9.40
C ILE A 62 6.34 -4.81 -8.04
N ARG A 63 5.80 -3.87 -7.28
CA ARG A 63 5.14 -4.15 -6.00
C ARG A 63 3.66 -3.86 -6.09
N LYS A 64 2.89 -4.64 -5.31
CA LYS A 64 1.46 -4.45 -5.11
C LYS A 64 1.21 -3.69 -3.81
N GLY A 65 0.23 -2.79 -3.80
CA GLY A 65 -0.23 -2.10 -2.60
C GLY A 65 -1.73 -1.78 -2.67
N MET A 66 -2.30 -1.52 -1.50
CA MET A 66 -3.70 -1.14 -1.36
C MET A 66 -3.80 0.36 -1.15
N SER A 67 -4.73 1.00 -1.85
CA SER A 67 -5.10 2.39 -1.60
C SER A 67 -5.76 2.53 -0.25
N GLU A 68 -5.32 3.49 0.56
CA GLU A 68 -5.98 3.81 1.83
C GLU A 68 -7.29 4.61 1.62
N ASP A 69 -7.47 5.20 0.44
CA ASP A 69 -8.56 6.11 0.11
C ASP A 69 -9.79 5.44 -0.55
N ASP A 70 -9.59 4.46 -1.43
CA ASP A 70 -10.67 3.71 -2.11
C ASP A 70 -10.60 2.19 -1.88
N GLY A 71 -9.54 1.72 -1.21
CA GLY A 71 -9.29 0.30 -0.93
C GLY A 71 -8.78 -0.52 -2.12
N LEU A 72 -8.71 0.04 -3.33
CA LEU A 72 -8.35 -0.70 -4.55
C LEU A 72 -6.88 -1.13 -4.52
N GLN A 73 -6.58 -2.19 -5.27
CA GLN A 73 -5.22 -2.71 -5.39
C GLN A 73 -4.53 -2.05 -6.59
N TYR A 74 -3.27 -1.69 -6.40
CA TYR A 74 -2.43 -1.05 -7.40
C TYR A 74 -1.06 -1.74 -7.48
N TYR A 75 -0.43 -1.62 -8.64
CA TYR A 75 0.95 -1.99 -8.89
C TYR A 75 1.78 -0.75 -9.21
N ALA A 76 3.00 -0.68 -8.67
CA ALA A 76 3.98 0.34 -9.02
C ALA A 76 5.35 -0.31 -9.21
N LEU A 77 6.17 0.29 -10.09
CA LEU A 77 7.56 -0.10 -10.27
C LEU A 77 8.42 0.67 -9.25
N VAL A 78 9.10 -0.07 -8.38
CA VAL A 78 9.82 0.44 -7.21
C VAL A 78 11.31 0.20 -7.37
N ASN A 79 12.10 1.21 -6.99
CA ASN A 79 13.53 1.07 -6.77
C ASN A 79 13.78 0.60 -5.33
N MET A 80 14.51 -0.50 -5.18
CA MET A 80 14.84 -1.17 -3.93
C MET A 80 16.19 -0.73 -3.36
N ALA A 81 16.97 0.06 -4.10
CA ALA A 81 18.17 0.66 -3.55
C ALA A 81 17.79 1.61 -2.40
N GLU A 82 18.52 1.54 -1.29
CA GLU A 82 18.25 2.31 -0.05
C GLU A 82 18.57 3.81 -0.17
N THR A 83 18.49 4.41 -1.36
CA THR A 83 18.84 5.81 -1.59
C THR A 83 17.61 6.68 -1.86
N ASP A 84 17.47 7.67 -0.97
CA ASP A 84 16.59 8.84 -0.92
C ASP A 84 15.85 9.19 -2.20
N VAL A 85 14.51 9.30 -2.13
CA VAL A 85 13.62 10.02 -3.06
C VAL A 85 14.04 10.02 -4.55
N THR A 86 14.70 8.95 -5.03
CA THR A 86 15.65 9.06 -6.17
C THR A 86 14.96 9.42 -7.47
N ARG A 87 13.71 8.97 -7.62
CA ARG A 87 12.86 9.35 -8.76
C ARG A 87 12.34 10.78 -8.68
N MET A 88 12.06 11.32 -7.50
CA MET A 88 11.67 12.72 -7.41
C MET A 88 12.88 13.64 -7.55
N SER A 89 14.07 13.17 -7.14
CA SER A 89 15.32 13.94 -7.27
C SER A 89 15.68 14.30 -8.71
N SER A 90 15.16 13.59 -9.72
CA SER A 90 15.28 13.99 -11.13
C SER A 90 14.23 15.00 -11.60
N ASP A 91 13.06 15.02 -10.95
CA ASP A 91 11.85 15.69 -11.44
C ASP A 91 11.51 16.99 -10.66
N TYR A 92 12.15 17.17 -9.50
CA TYR A 92 11.91 18.24 -8.53
C TYR A 92 13.22 18.88 -8.06
N ALA A 93 13.19 20.18 -7.81
CA ALA A 93 14.32 20.92 -7.24
C ALA A 93 14.47 20.64 -5.73
N ASP A 94 15.66 20.90 -5.17
CA ASP A 94 15.98 20.59 -3.76
C ASP A 94 14.99 21.19 -2.75
N ASN A 95 14.50 22.41 -3.00
CA ASN A 95 13.52 23.09 -2.16
C ASN A 95 12.11 22.52 -2.29
N GLU A 96 11.76 21.99 -3.47
CA GLU A 96 10.49 21.29 -3.69
C GLU A 96 10.52 19.91 -2.99
N LEU A 97 11.67 19.23 -3.02
CA LEU A 97 11.89 17.99 -2.27
C LEU A 97 11.89 18.22 -0.75
N GLU A 98 12.44 19.34 -0.29
CA GLU A 98 12.39 19.72 1.12
C GLU A 98 10.95 20.00 1.56
N LEU A 99 10.18 20.74 0.77
CA LEU A 99 8.75 20.96 1.00
C LEU A 99 7.98 19.64 1.05
N PHE A 100 8.28 18.71 0.14
CA PHE A 100 7.66 17.39 0.13
C PHE A 100 7.98 16.59 1.40
N ARG A 101 9.24 16.59 1.86
CA ARG A 101 9.62 15.97 3.15
C ARG A 101 8.90 16.61 4.33
N LYS A 102 8.81 17.94 4.38
CA LYS A 102 8.03 18.65 5.41
C LYS A 102 6.55 18.29 5.38
N THR A 103 6.00 18.08 4.19
CA THR A 103 4.62 17.62 4.03
C THR A 103 4.45 16.19 4.56
N MET A 104 5.42 15.30 4.32
CA MET A 104 5.43 13.96 4.92
C MET A 104 5.52 14.01 6.45
N ASP A 105 6.37 14.88 7.01
CA ASP A 105 6.47 15.09 8.46
C ASP A 105 5.09 15.42 9.05
N LEU A 106 4.39 16.41 8.47
CA LEU A 106 3.03 16.81 8.91
C LEU A 106 2.02 15.66 8.80
N ILE A 107 2.06 14.88 7.70
CA ILE A 107 1.15 13.75 7.49
C ILE A 107 1.41 12.64 8.52
N VAL A 108 2.68 12.32 8.79
CA VAL A 108 3.08 11.26 9.74
C VAL A 108 2.68 11.64 11.17
N ASP A 109 2.85 12.91 11.54
CA ASP A 109 2.53 13.41 12.88
C ASP A 109 1.03 13.60 13.13
N SER A 110 0.22 13.64 12.06
CA SER A 110 -1.23 13.80 12.15
C SER A 110 -1.95 12.53 12.62
N GLU A 111 -3.06 12.70 13.34
CA GLU A 111 -3.88 11.56 13.78
C GLU A 111 -4.61 10.85 12.64
N ASN A 112 -5.01 11.60 11.60
CA ASN A 112 -5.83 11.11 10.48
C ASN A 112 -5.01 10.79 9.21
N GLY A 113 -3.68 10.96 9.25
CA GLY A 113 -2.79 10.73 8.11
C GLY A 113 -2.95 11.78 7.01
N THR A 114 -3.22 13.04 7.37
CA THR A 114 -3.35 14.16 6.42
C THR A 114 -2.70 15.45 6.95
N ALA A 115 -2.32 16.35 6.05
CA ALA A 115 -1.82 17.67 6.37
C ALA A 115 -2.63 18.75 5.64
N SER A 116 -3.03 19.80 6.34
CA SER A 116 -3.80 20.89 5.74
C SER A 116 -2.91 21.75 4.84
N SER A 117 -3.50 22.30 3.78
CA SER A 117 -2.83 23.27 2.89
C SER A 117 -2.22 24.44 3.67
N THR A 118 -2.90 24.90 4.72
CA THR A 118 -2.43 25.97 5.60
C THR A 118 -1.19 25.59 6.38
N ASP A 119 -1.12 24.38 6.93
CA ASP A 119 0.04 23.93 7.69
C ASP A 119 1.27 23.80 6.78
N ILE A 120 1.07 23.23 5.59
CA ILE A 120 2.13 23.10 4.59
C ILE A 120 2.63 24.48 4.13
N LEU A 121 1.72 25.43 3.88
CA LEU A 121 2.07 26.80 3.49
C LEU A 121 2.85 27.54 4.57
N ASN A 122 2.61 27.24 5.84
CA ASN A 122 3.35 27.84 6.96
C ASN A 122 4.78 27.30 7.05
N CYS A 123 5.07 26.12 6.50
CA CYS A 123 6.44 25.60 6.39
C CYS A 123 7.29 26.31 5.32
N ALA A 124 6.68 27.05 4.39
CA ALA A 124 7.36 27.66 3.23
C ALA A 124 8.52 28.60 3.60
N ASP A 125 8.36 29.34 4.71
CA ASP A 125 9.36 30.30 5.19
C ASP A 125 10.49 29.65 6.01
N SER A 126 10.30 28.38 6.39
CA SER A 126 11.24 27.58 7.19
C SER A 126 12.14 26.67 6.35
N LEU A 127 11.95 26.64 5.03
CA LEU A 127 12.78 25.88 4.09
C LEU A 127 14.22 26.39 4.13
N GLN A 128 15.17 25.48 4.32
CA GLN A 128 16.60 25.75 4.47
C GLN A 128 17.29 25.94 3.12
N THR A 129 16.90 25.16 2.11
CA THR A 129 17.49 25.23 0.77
C THR A 129 17.16 26.55 0.08
N LYS A 130 15.87 26.88 -0.02
CA LYS A 130 15.36 28.13 -0.57
C LYS A 130 13.92 28.36 -0.12
N LYS A 131 13.66 29.55 0.45
CA LYS A 131 12.31 29.99 0.78
C LYS A 131 11.43 30.06 -0.45
N MET A 132 10.19 29.63 -0.31
CA MET A 132 9.20 29.63 -1.38
C MET A 132 8.07 30.61 -1.07
N LYS A 133 7.56 31.29 -2.09
CA LYS A 133 6.32 32.06 -1.95
C LYS A 133 5.14 31.10 -1.84
N LYS A 134 4.07 31.51 -1.14
CA LYS A 134 2.83 30.71 -1.01
C LYS A 134 2.29 30.19 -2.34
N LYS A 135 2.27 31.05 -3.38
CA LYS A 135 1.85 30.65 -4.73
C LYS A 135 2.76 29.60 -5.39
N GLU A 136 4.06 29.62 -5.08
CA GLU A 136 5.00 28.60 -5.56
C GLU A 136 4.75 27.27 -4.85
N VAL A 137 4.47 27.29 -3.53
CA VAL A 137 4.10 26.10 -2.75
C VAL A 137 2.82 25.47 -3.29
N GLU A 138 1.77 26.26 -3.52
CA GLU A 138 0.53 25.78 -4.14
C GLU A 138 0.77 25.13 -5.51
N HIS A 139 1.66 25.71 -6.32
CA HIS A 139 2.02 25.13 -7.61
C HIS A 139 2.72 23.78 -7.45
N VAL A 140 3.66 23.66 -6.52
CA VAL A 140 4.35 22.40 -6.23
C VAL A 140 3.39 21.33 -5.69
N LEU A 141 2.48 21.69 -4.78
CA LEU A 141 1.45 20.77 -4.27
C LEU A 141 0.56 20.24 -5.39
N ASN A 142 0.14 21.10 -6.32
CA ASN A 142 -0.65 20.68 -7.49
C ASN A 142 0.13 19.72 -8.39
N ARG A 143 1.43 19.97 -8.61
CA ARG A 143 2.30 19.06 -9.35
C ARG A 143 2.46 17.71 -8.65
N LEU A 144 2.68 17.71 -7.33
CA LEU A 144 2.77 16.48 -6.53
C LEU A 144 1.48 15.66 -6.62
N VAL A 145 0.31 16.29 -6.70
CA VAL A 145 -0.97 15.59 -6.93
C VAL A 145 -1.10 15.07 -8.36
N GLN A 146 -0.70 15.88 -9.35
CA GLN A 146 -0.72 15.48 -10.76
C GLN A 146 0.17 14.25 -10.99
N ASP A 147 1.37 14.27 -10.43
CA ASP A 147 2.37 13.22 -10.49
C ASP A 147 2.07 12.05 -9.54
N LYS A 148 0.93 12.09 -8.83
CA LYS A 148 0.49 11.02 -7.92
C LYS A 148 1.46 10.77 -6.78
N TRP A 149 2.15 11.77 -6.24
CA TRP A 149 2.85 11.67 -4.96
C TRP A 149 1.91 11.96 -3.78
N LEU A 150 0.99 12.90 -3.95
CA LEU A 150 -0.02 13.25 -2.96
C LEU A 150 -1.45 13.06 -3.52
N ASN A 151 -2.39 12.89 -2.61
CA ASN A 151 -3.82 13.00 -2.87
C ASN A 151 -4.34 14.25 -2.14
N GLU A 152 -5.14 15.07 -2.82
CA GLU A 152 -5.80 16.24 -2.21
C GLU A 152 -7.30 16.00 -2.08
N LYS A 153 -7.85 16.34 -0.91
CA LYS A 153 -9.29 16.35 -0.66
C LYS A 153 -9.64 17.53 0.25
N ARG A 154 -10.35 18.52 -0.31
CA ARG A 154 -10.90 19.67 0.43
C ARG A 154 -9.83 20.52 1.15
N GLY A 155 -8.65 20.64 0.56
CA GLY A 155 -7.52 21.37 1.11
C GLY A 155 -6.62 20.54 2.02
N ASP A 156 -6.94 19.27 2.26
CA ASP A 156 -6.09 18.33 3.01
C ASP A 156 -5.34 17.40 2.06
N TYR A 157 -4.07 17.16 2.36
CA TYR A 157 -3.17 16.34 1.58
C TYR A 157 -2.83 15.05 2.32
N ALA A 158 -2.91 13.92 1.63
CA ALA A 158 -2.46 12.62 2.10
C ALA A 158 -1.37 12.07 1.17
N MET A 159 -0.53 11.16 1.65
CA MET A 159 0.36 10.39 0.78
C MET A 159 -0.47 9.53 -0.16
N SER A 160 -0.12 9.55 -1.45
CA SER A 160 -0.78 8.68 -2.42
C SER A 160 -0.32 7.22 -2.24
N THR A 161 -1.07 6.29 -2.81
CA THR A 161 -0.69 4.88 -2.89
C THR A 161 0.64 4.66 -3.60
N ARG A 162 0.94 5.47 -4.63
CA ARG A 162 2.23 5.44 -5.33
C ARG A 162 3.36 5.84 -4.40
N CYS A 163 3.20 6.94 -3.66
CA CYS A 163 4.18 7.41 -2.70
C CYS A 163 4.48 6.34 -1.65
N ILE A 164 3.44 5.76 -1.05
CA ILE A 164 3.60 4.73 -0.02
C ILE A 164 4.32 3.50 -0.56
N ILE A 165 3.96 3.01 -1.75
CA ILE A 165 4.60 1.82 -2.35
C ILE A 165 6.06 2.10 -2.73
N GLU A 166 6.34 3.23 -3.38
CA GLU A 166 7.68 3.57 -3.86
C GLU A 166 8.63 3.97 -2.72
N MET A 167 8.12 4.57 -1.64
CA MET A 167 8.93 5.10 -0.54
C MET A 167 8.84 4.29 0.75
N GLU A 168 8.19 3.13 0.76
CA GLU A 168 7.95 2.35 1.99
C GLU A 168 9.23 2.13 2.82
N GLN A 169 10.34 1.78 2.16
CA GLN A 169 11.62 1.55 2.84
C GLN A 169 12.17 2.84 3.48
N TYR A 170 12.15 3.95 2.72
CA TYR A 170 12.57 5.26 3.22
C TYR A 170 11.72 5.67 4.44
N ILE A 171 10.40 5.56 4.32
CA ILE A 171 9.48 5.96 5.38
C ILE A 171 9.71 5.13 6.65
N ARG A 172 9.89 3.81 6.52
CA ARG A 172 10.19 2.94 7.66
C ARG A 172 11.50 3.31 8.35
N ASN A 173 12.50 3.69 7.58
CA ASN A 173 13.82 4.07 8.11
C ASN A 173 13.79 5.44 8.80
N VAL A 174 13.11 6.43 8.21
CA VAL A 174 13.11 7.82 8.72
C VAL A 174 12.11 8.02 9.86
N TYR A 175 10.94 7.36 9.78
CA TYR A 175 9.83 7.57 10.72
C TYR A 175 9.56 6.34 11.59
N GLN A 176 10.60 5.54 11.87
CA GLN A 176 10.51 4.20 12.48
C GLN A 176 9.57 4.12 13.71
N ASP A 177 9.61 5.13 14.59
CA ASP A 177 8.83 5.15 15.83
C ASP A 177 7.42 5.77 15.68
N LEU A 178 7.15 6.42 14.54
CA LEU A 178 5.92 7.16 14.29
C LEU A 178 4.95 6.37 13.40
N VAL A 179 5.48 5.63 12.42
CA VAL A 179 4.65 4.84 11.51
C VAL A 179 4.41 3.44 12.05
N LYS A 180 3.16 2.98 11.93
CA LYS A 180 2.77 1.61 12.28
C LYS A 180 2.28 0.88 11.04
N SER A 181 2.46 -0.43 11.04
CA SER A 181 1.85 -1.31 10.04
C SER A 181 0.40 -1.65 10.42
N CYS A 182 -0.45 -1.76 9.41
CA CYS A 182 -1.79 -2.33 9.54
C CYS A 182 -1.71 -3.76 10.06
N TYR A 183 -2.52 -4.12 11.05
CA TYR A 183 -2.56 -5.46 11.63
C TYR A 183 -3.02 -6.54 10.62
N ILE A 184 -3.80 -6.16 9.60
CA ILE A 184 -4.42 -7.11 8.65
C ILE A 184 -3.55 -7.34 7.42
N CYS A 185 -3.03 -6.28 6.79
CA CYS A 185 -2.26 -6.39 5.55
C CYS A 185 -0.75 -6.20 5.74
N HIS A 186 -0.31 -5.79 6.94
CA HIS A 186 1.09 -5.55 7.32
C HIS A 186 1.82 -4.41 6.56
N SER A 187 1.15 -3.74 5.63
CA SER A 187 1.63 -2.49 5.00
C SER A 187 1.54 -1.30 5.96
N LEU A 188 2.35 -0.27 5.71
CA LEU A 188 2.29 1.01 6.45
C LEU A 188 0.86 1.57 6.45
N ALA A 189 0.44 2.13 7.60
CA ALA A 189 -0.90 2.64 7.80
C ALA A 189 -0.90 4.09 8.29
N PHE A 190 -1.40 5.00 7.44
CA PHE A 190 -1.59 6.41 7.78
C PHE A 190 -3.05 6.67 8.14
N GLN A 191 -3.96 6.44 7.19
CA GLN A 191 -5.40 6.57 7.36
C GLN A 191 -5.97 5.27 7.94
N SER A 192 -6.08 5.24 9.26
CA SER A 192 -6.39 4.02 10.00
C SER A 192 -7.19 4.28 11.26
N GLN A 193 -7.91 3.26 11.71
CA GLN A 193 -8.50 3.21 13.03
C GLN A 193 -7.58 2.43 13.96
N SER A 194 -7.59 2.78 15.24
CA SER A 194 -6.76 2.12 16.25
C SER A 194 -7.59 1.50 17.37
N CYS A 195 -7.14 0.36 17.89
CA CYS A 195 -7.78 -0.23 19.07
C CYS A 195 -7.50 0.66 20.30
N GLU A 196 -8.55 1.04 21.01
CA GLU A 196 -8.45 1.91 22.19
C GLU A 196 -8.03 1.18 23.48
N ASN A 197 -7.93 -0.15 23.46
CA ASN A 197 -7.37 -0.88 24.59
C ASN A 197 -5.88 -0.48 24.75
N PRO A 198 -5.47 0.09 25.92
CA PRO A 198 -4.10 0.53 26.17
C PRO A 198 -3.03 -0.56 26.02
N GLY A 199 -3.39 -1.83 26.25
CA GLY A 199 -2.51 -2.98 26.07
C GLY A 199 -2.44 -3.51 24.63
N CYS A 200 -3.24 -2.95 23.70
CA CYS A 200 -3.31 -3.41 22.32
C CYS A 200 -2.80 -2.37 21.31
N GLY A 201 -3.53 -1.27 21.12
CA GLY A 201 -3.09 -0.16 20.26
C GLY A 201 -2.78 -0.53 18.79
N ILE A 202 -3.32 -1.64 18.26
CA ILE A 202 -3.14 -1.99 16.84
C ILE A 202 -3.74 -0.92 15.94
N LYS A 203 -3.15 -0.71 14.76
CA LYS A 203 -3.73 0.11 13.69
C LYS A 203 -4.26 -0.79 12.57
N VAL A 204 -5.40 -0.41 11.98
CA VAL A 204 -5.99 -1.10 10.83
C VAL A 204 -6.47 -0.05 9.82
N HIS A 205 -6.03 -0.16 8.56
CA HIS A 205 -6.49 0.72 7.48
C HIS A 205 -8.01 0.77 7.38
N LEU A 206 -8.58 1.93 7.01
CA LEU A 206 -10.02 2.06 6.83
C LEU A 206 -10.61 1.02 5.85
N PRO A 207 -10.03 0.75 4.67
CA PRO A 207 -10.48 -0.35 3.81
C PRO A 207 -10.35 -1.74 4.44
N CYS A 208 -9.33 -1.97 5.27
CA CYS A 208 -9.14 -3.26 5.95
C CYS A 208 -10.21 -3.48 7.03
N VAL A 209 -10.55 -2.44 7.80
CA VAL A 209 -11.66 -2.44 8.77
C VAL A 209 -12.96 -2.77 8.04
N ALA A 210 -13.27 -2.03 6.96
CA ALA A 210 -14.48 -2.23 6.17
C ALA A 210 -14.62 -3.67 5.65
N ARG A 211 -13.52 -4.27 5.16
CA ARG A 211 -13.51 -5.64 4.67
C ARG A 211 -13.62 -6.67 5.79
N TYR A 212 -12.92 -6.47 6.89
CA TYR A 212 -12.87 -7.40 8.02
C TYR A 212 -14.21 -7.47 8.77
N PHE A 213 -14.82 -6.31 9.02
CA PHE A 213 -16.06 -6.20 9.78
C PHE A 213 -17.35 -6.22 8.94
N LYS A 214 -17.26 -6.37 7.62
CA LYS A 214 -18.40 -6.32 6.68
C LYS A 214 -19.65 -7.12 7.10
N SER A 215 -19.47 -8.23 7.80
CA SER A 215 -20.56 -9.12 8.23
C SER A 215 -20.63 -9.31 9.75
N HIS A 216 -19.94 -8.46 10.52
CA HIS A 216 -19.94 -8.53 11.98
C HIS A 216 -20.99 -7.57 12.55
N THR A 217 -21.93 -8.10 13.33
CA THR A 217 -22.91 -7.29 14.07
C THR A 217 -22.34 -6.75 15.38
N ASP A 218 -21.29 -7.38 15.90
CA ASP A 218 -20.53 -6.95 17.09
C ASP A 218 -19.02 -6.92 16.73
N PRO A 219 -18.52 -5.80 16.19
CA PRO A 219 -17.12 -5.67 15.80
C PRO A 219 -16.17 -5.82 17.00
N GLN A 220 -15.23 -6.78 16.91
CA GLN A 220 -14.20 -7.02 17.93
C GLN A 220 -12.80 -6.90 17.36
N CYS A 221 -11.88 -6.31 18.13
CA CYS A 221 -10.49 -6.14 17.77
C CYS A 221 -9.87 -7.49 17.35
N PRO A 222 -9.24 -7.59 16.17
CA PRO A 222 -8.68 -8.86 15.69
C PRO A 222 -7.56 -9.39 16.60
N ALA A 223 -6.88 -8.51 17.34
CA ALA A 223 -5.77 -8.86 18.24
C ALA A 223 -6.24 -9.20 19.67
N CYS A 224 -6.89 -8.28 20.39
CA CYS A 224 -7.24 -8.46 21.80
C CYS A 224 -8.68 -8.93 22.05
N LYS A 225 -9.53 -8.97 21.02
CA LYS A 225 -10.97 -9.34 21.10
C LYS A 225 -11.88 -8.37 21.86
N ASP A 226 -11.37 -7.23 22.33
CA ASP A 226 -12.21 -6.16 22.87
C ASP A 226 -13.13 -5.55 21.81
N TYR A 227 -14.20 -4.90 22.26
CA TYR A 227 -15.11 -4.15 21.41
C TYR A 227 -14.35 -3.11 20.54
N TRP A 228 -14.70 -3.05 19.26
CA TRP A 228 -14.16 -2.06 18.34
C TRP A 228 -15.03 -0.80 18.39
N PRO A 229 -14.54 0.32 18.95
CA PRO A 229 -15.39 1.46 19.29
C PRO A 229 -15.74 2.36 18.10
N HIS A 230 -15.10 2.14 16.95
CA HIS A 230 -15.21 3.01 15.78
C HIS A 230 -16.32 2.57 14.84
N GLU A 231 -16.94 3.53 14.16
CA GLU A 231 -17.85 3.26 13.05
C GLU A 231 -17.10 2.53 11.92
N ILE A 232 -17.72 1.46 11.38
CA ILE A 232 -17.13 0.68 10.30
C ILE A 232 -17.27 1.46 8.98
N PRO A 233 -16.16 1.84 8.32
CA PRO A 233 -16.22 2.60 7.08
C PRO A 233 -16.91 1.80 5.97
N VAL A 234 -17.64 2.51 5.11
CA VAL A 234 -18.25 1.90 3.92
C VAL A 234 -17.38 2.17 2.71
N PHE A 235 -16.89 1.09 2.09
CA PHE A 235 -16.18 1.15 0.81
C PHE A 235 -17.00 0.44 -0.27
N PRO A 236 -16.89 0.87 -1.55
CA PRO A 236 -17.50 0.15 -2.65
C PRO A 236 -17.07 -1.31 -2.63
N ALA A 237 -18.02 -2.24 -2.77
CA ALA A 237 -17.72 -3.66 -2.75
C ALA A 237 -16.77 -4.01 -3.90
N GLN A 238 -15.53 -4.36 -3.57
CA GLN A 238 -14.63 -4.99 -4.51
C GLN A 238 -15.08 -6.44 -4.71
N SER A 239 -15.07 -6.89 -5.97
CA SER A 239 -15.27 -8.29 -6.30
C SER A 239 -14.22 -9.13 -5.55
N PRO A 240 -14.61 -10.23 -4.89
CA PRO A 240 -13.70 -11.02 -4.09
C PRO A 240 -12.59 -11.59 -4.98
N SER A 241 -11.39 -11.03 -4.87
CA SER A 241 -10.17 -11.70 -5.31
C SER A 241 -9.80 -12.69 -4.21
N GLN A 242 -9.83 -13.98 -4.57
CA GLN A 242 -9.44 -15.08 -3.70
C GLN A 242 -8.03 -14.81 -3.17
N SER A 243 -7.94 -14.49 -1.88
CA SER A 243 -6.69 -14.59 -1.14
C SER A 243 -6.47 -16.07 -0.87
N THR A 244 -5.39 -16.60 -1.42
CA THR A 244 -4.89 -17.94 -1.12
C THR A 244 -4.45 -17.97 0.34
N SER A 245 -5.35 -18.41 1.22
CA SER A 245 -5.04 -18.70 2.61
C SER A 245 -4.15 -19.94 2.65
N SER A 246 -2.86 -19.73 2.90
CA SER A 246 -1.93 -20.82 3.18
C SER A 246 -2.05 -21.21 4.66
N LYS A 247 -2.63 -22.40 4.87
CA LYS A 247 -2.44 -23.37 5.97
C LYS A 247 -2.89 -22.99 7.38
N GLU A 248 -3.76 -23.83 7.97
CA GLU A 248 -3.49 -24.35 9.30
C GLU A 248 -4.05 -25.76 9.53
N ASN A 249 -3.25 -26.54 10.26
CA ASN A 249 -3.30 -27.99 10.44
C ASN A 249 -4.48 -28.44 11.29
N THR A 250 -5.21 -29.46 10.84
CA THR A 250 -6.10 -30.25 11.71
C THR A 250 -5.27 -31.34 12.41
N ALA A 251 -5.06 -31.19 13.72
CA ALA A 251 -4.58 -32.27 14.58
C ALA A 251 -5.69 -33.32 14.79
N PRO A 252 -5.36 -34.62 14.92
CA PRO A 252 -6.36 -35.67 15.09
C PRO A 252 -6.82 -35.80 16.55
N THR A 253 -8.14 -35.83 16.75
CA THR A 253 -8.79 -36.12 18.03
C THR A 253 -8.60 -37.61 18.42
N PRO A 254 -8.34 -37.95 19.70
CA PRO A 254 -8.27 -39.34 20.14
C PRO A 254 -9.68 -39.87 20.45
N SER A 255 -10.07 -40.97 19.81
CA SER A 255 -11.30 -41.70 20.12
C SER A 255 -11.01 -42.86 21.07
N ALA A 256 -11.49 -42.77 22.32
CA ALA A 256 -11.45 -43.86 23.28
C ALA A 256 -12.84 -44.53 23.44
N SER A 257 -12.80 -45.88 23.37
CA SER A 257 -13.65 -46.89 24.04
C SER A 257 -15.17 -46.95 23.79
N HIS A 258 -15.63 -48.06 23.21
CA HIS A 258 -16.39 -49.17 23.84
C HIS A 258 -16.86 -50.11 22.69
N SER A 259 -16.63 -51.42 22.68
CA SER A 259 -17.32 -52.41 23.50
C SER A 259 -16.80 -53.82 23.17
N ARG A 260 -16.59 -54.63 24.22
CA ARG A 260 -16.39 -56.09 24.16
C ARG A 260 -17.66 -56.79 23.67
N ARG A 261 -17.51 -57.76 22.77
CA ARG A 261 -18.25 -59.04 22.88
C ARG A 261 -17.52 -60.17 22.12
N LYS A 262 -16.93 -61.09 22.90
CA LYS A 262 -16.48 -62.40 22.45
C LYS A 262 -17.71 -63.27 22.11
N ARG A 263 -17.64 -64.01 21.01
CA ARG A 263 -18.40 -65.25 20.79
C ARG A 263 -17.39 -66.40 20.65
N LYS A 264 -17.85 -67.59 21.07
CA LYS A 264 -17.17 -68.90 21.15
C LYS A 264 -16.00 -69.10 20.19
#